data_AF-A0A960PQD9-F1
#
_entry.id   AF-A0A960PQD9-F1
#
_cell.length_a   1.000
_cell.length_b   1.000
_cell.length_c   1.000
_cell.angle_alpha   90.00
_cell.angle_beta   90.00
_cell.angle_gamma   90.00
#
_symmetry.space_group_name_H-M   'P 1'
#
loop_
_entity.id
_entity.type
_entity.pdbx_description
1 polymer ?
#
loop_
_entity_poly.entity_id
_entity_poly.type
_entity_poly.pdbx_seq_one_letter_code
_entity_poly.pdbx_strand_id
1 'polypeptide(L)'
;MRRILALGITFVLFTSLAAQAQYTVIATTSSQDGSLVRSEWAVQGGTDPLATFRMIRLHRDVPPRRLRAAILFLPSLGSPFALYEQRDTSGARGTSIAEFFALRGYDVYGYTPRYQNLPSGVCEAGVLNCSGMADWDLQSMVEDLTFIRSRIEELRPGTPVVAGGTSLGGMLAFALADAHPEDYAGIFPWEGMLESPDPVVQALNQGYCAAVEAQLAAGITFDAVGGSVLRRVVEHSATSPHGLNTIPFFPPFLTRHQAMVAAVSQEAPGPVSMPVPGYIAMAGDLAQDRLSFADERRLYDNVRTFANYVPNAVVRDVSCSLAGIETRYTDGLGAF
;
A
#
# COMPACT_ATOMS: atom_id res chain seq x y z
N MET A 1 -58.89 -41.18 -17.50
CA MET A 1 -57.74 -40.84 -16.64
C MET A 1 -56.50 -40.65 -17.52
N ARG A 2 -56.13 -39.40 -17.84
CA ARG A 2 -54.92 -39.06 -18.61
C ARG A 2 -53.86 -38.56 -17.63
N ARG A 3 -52.73 -39.26 -17.53
CA ARG A 3 -51.54 -38.83 -16.77
C ARG A 3 -50.67 -37.99 -17.70
N ILE A 4 -50.44 -36.73 -17.33
CA ILE A 4 -49.51 -35.82 -17.99
C ILE A 4 -48.15 -36.01 -17.30
N LEU A 5 -47.14 -36.44 -18.08
CA LEU A 5 -45.73 -36.45 -17.66
C LEU A 5 -45.19 -35.02 -17.81
N ALA A 6 -44.75 -34.41 -16.72
CA ALA A 6 -44.03 -33.15 -16.74
C ALA A 6 -42.54 -33.41 -16.94
N LEU A 7 -41.97 -32.84 -18.01
CA LEU A 7 -40.56 -32.86 -18.34
C LEU A 7 -39.87 -31.72 -17.56
N GLY A 8 -39.06 -32.05 -16.55
CA GLY A 8 -38.28 -31.07 -15.81
C GLY A 8 -36.98 -30.73 -16.55
N ILE A 9 -36.83 -29.47 -16.99
CA ILE A 9 -35.57 -28.95 -17.52
C ILE A 9 -34.74 -28.46 -16.34
N THR A 10 -33.65 -29.16 -16.04
CA THR A 10 -32.66 -28.73 -15.03
C THR A 10 -31.75 -27.68 -15.66
N PHE A 11 -31.88 -26.42 -15.25
CA PHE A 11 -30.88 -25.39 -15.55
C PHE A 11 -29.63 -25.67 -14.70
N VAL A 12 -28.54 -26.07 -15.33
CA VAL A 12 -27.21 -26.06 -14.71
C VAL A 12 -26.72 -24.61 -14.72
N LEU A 13 -26.79 -23.96 -13.56
CA LEU A 13 -26.12 -22.70 -13.32
C LEU A 13 -24.61 -22.95 -13.39
N PHE A 14 -23.96 -22.48 -14.44
CA PHE A 14 -22.50 -22.35 -14.46
C PHE A 14 -22.15 -21.19 -13.51
N THR A 15 -21.80 -21.51 -12.27
CA THR A 15 -21.06 -20.59 -11.43
C THR A 15 -19.70 -20.40 -12.09
N SER A 16 -19.42 -19.18 -12.55
CA SER A 16 -18.08 -18.75 -12.91
C SER A 16 -17.21 -18.83 -11.65
N LEU A 17 -16.54 -19.97 -11.46
CA LEU A 17 -15.40 -20.07 -10.57
C LEU A 17 -14.35 -19.09 -11.10
N ALA A 18 -14.26 -17.91 -10.48
CA ALA A 18 -13.09 -17.07 -10.62
C ALA A 18 -11.89 -17.97 -10.32
N ALA A 19 -11.00 -18.15 -11.29
CA ALA A 19 -9.77 -18.90 -11.09
C ALA A 19 -8.99 -18.17 -10.00
N GLN A 20 -9.05 -18.68 -8.76
CA GLN A 20 -8.22 -18.17 -7.68
C GLN A 20 -6.78 -18.16 -8.17
N ALA A 21 -6.14 -16.99 -8.15
CA ALA A 21 -4.75 -16.87 -8.55
C ALA A 21 -3.93 -17.91 -7.76
N GLN A 22 -3.23 -18.79 -8.47
CA GLN A 22 -2.36 -19.75 -7.82
C GLN A 22 -1.15 -19.00 -7.30
N TYR A 23 -1.06 -18.84 -5.99
CA TYR A 23 0.08 -18.23 -5.32
C TYR A 23 1.18 -19.27 -5.10
N THR A 24 2.40 -18.94 -5.52
CA THR A 24 3.59 -19.79 -5.34
C THR A 24 4.69 -19.02 -4.64
N VAL A 25 5.23 -19.58 -3.56
CA VAL A 25 6.46 -19.06 -2.93
C VAL A 25 7.65 -19.44 -3.80
N ILE A 26 8.30 -18.45 -4.41
CA ILE A 26 9.40 -18.66 -5.36
C ILE A 26 10.79 -18.44 -4.72
N ALA A 27 10.86 -17.72 -3.60
CA ALA A 27 12.09 -17.57 -2.84
C ALA A 27 11.78 -17.35 -1.35
N THR A 28 12.72 -17.75 -0.50
CA THR A 28 12.69 -17.48 0.94
C THR A 28 14.07 -17.05 1.40
N THR A 29 14.15 -15.97 2.17
CA THR A 29 15.36 -15.56 2.87
C THR A 29 15.06 -15.42 4.35
N SER A 30 16.07 -15.60 5.20
CA SER A 30 15.92 -15.38 6.63
C SER A 30 17.20 -14.84 7.22
N SER A 31 17.05 -13.97 8.21
CA SER A 31 18.13 -13.37 8.97
C SER A 31 17.77 -13.29 10.45
N GLN A 32 18.78 -13.13 11.30
CA GLN A 32 18.61 -13.01 12.74
C GLN A 32 19.39 -11.80 13.25
N ASP A 33 18.72 -10.93 14.01
CA ASP A 33 19.33 -9.81 14.74
C ASP A 33 19.05 -9.96 16.24
N GLY A 34 20.01 -10.54 16.96
CA GLY A 34 19.86 -10.92 18.36
C GLY A 34 18.70 -11.89 18.57
N SER A 35 17.67 -11.46 19.29
CA SER A 35 16.48 -12.29 19.57
C SER A 35 15.39 -12.19 18.50
N LEU A 36 15.58 -11.41 17.44
CA LEU A 36 14.61 -11.24 16.38
C LEU A 36 15.00 -12.07 15.16
N VAL A 37 14.02 -12.80 14.62
CA VAL A 37 14.12 -13.55 13.36
C VAL A 37 13.28 -12.81 12.34
N ARG A 38 13.88 -12.50 11.20
CA ARG A 38 13.21 -11.91 10.03
C ARG A 38 13.22 -12.93 8.91
N SER A 39 12.05 -13.26 8.38
CA SER A 39 11.90 -14.09 7.20
C SER A 39 11.16 -13.31 6.11
N GLU A 40 11.60 -13.45 4.87
CA GLU A 40 10.99 -12.80 3.72
C GLU A 40 10.75 -13.83 2.62
N TRP A 41 9.53 -13.86 2.11
CA TRP A 41 9.09 -14.74 1.02
C TRP A 41 8.74 -13.89 -0.18
N ALA A 42 9.32 -14.20 -1.33
CA ALA A 42 8.83 -13.71 -2.62
C ALA A 42 7.72 -14.64 -3.09
N VAL A 43 6.55 -14.08 -3.38
CA VAL A 43 5.34 -14.83 -3.73
C VAL A 43 4.87 -14.35 -5.08
N GLN A 44 4.75 -15.27 -6.03
CA GLN A 44 4.23 -14.99 -7.37
C GLN A 44 2.75 -15.36 -7.42
N GLY A 45 1.90 -14.42 -7.82
CA GLY A 45 0.47 -14.63 -8.08
C GLY A 45 0.22 -14.93 -9.55
N GLY A 46 -0.21 -16.15 -9.88
CA GLY A 46 -0.43 -16.57 -11.26
C GLY A 46 0.87 -16.79 -12.05
N THR A 47 0.80 -16.67 -13.38
CA THR A 47 1.91 -17.02 -14.28
C THR A 47 2.82 -15.86 -14.66
N ASP A 48 2.41 -14.61 -14.42
CA ASP A 48 3.22 -13.43 -14.72
C ASP A 48 4.34 -13.27 -13.68
N PRO A 49 5.63 -13.28 -14.08
CA PRO A 49 6.73 -13.06 -13.14
C PRO A 49 6.70 -11.67 -12.48
N LEU A 50 6.07 -10.66 -13.11
CA LEU A 50 5.92 -9.33 -12.52
C LEU A 50 4.87 -9.29 -11.42
N ALA A 51 3.93 -10.25 -11.38
CA ALA A 51 2.95 -10.38 -10.32
C ALA A 51 3.55 -10.99 -9.04
N THR A 52 4.74 -10.52 -8.66
CA THR A 52 5.47 -10.98 -7.47
C THR A 52 5.40 -9.94 -6.37
N PHE A 53 4.77 -10.28 -5.24
CA PHE A 53 4.80 -9.48 -4.02
C PHE A 53 5.73 -10.12 -2.98
N ARG A 54 5.94 -9.44 -1.84
CA ARG A 54 6.68 -10.02 -0.71
C ARG A 54 5.83 -10.08 0.55
N MET A 55 5.89 -11.23 1.21
CA MET A 55 5.47 -11.41 2.60
C MET A 55 6.70 -11.32 3.48
N ILE A 56 6.63 -10.54 4.56
CA ILE A 56 7.68 -10.44 5.57
C ILE A 56 7.09 -10.95 6.89
N ARG A 57 7.91 -11.62 7.70
CA ARG A 57 7.61 -11.97 9.09
C ARG A 57 8.77 -11.59 9.97
N LEU A 58 8.50 -10.86 11.05
CA LEU A 58 9.44 -10.45 12.07
C LEU A 58 8.89 -10.89 13.44
N HIS A 59 9.62 -11.75 14.14
CA HIS A 59 9.19 -12.25 15.44
C HIS A 59 10.38 -12.50 16.36
N ARG A 60 10.08 -12.71 17.66
CA ARG A 60 11.10 -13.20 18.59
C ARG A 60 11.40 -14.68 18.35
N ASP A 61 12.68 -15.05 18.50
CA ASP A 61 13.13 -16.44 18.50
C ASP A 61 12.67 -17.17 19.77
N VAL A 62 11.40 -17.52 19.80
CA VAL A 62 10.72 -18.25 20.86
C VAL A 62 9.73 -19.24 20.24
N PRO A 63 9.35 -20.31 20.94
CA PRO A 63 8.33 -21.23 20.45
C PRO A 63 7.04 -20.48 20.05
N PRO A 64 6.38 -20.82 18.91
CA PRO A 64 5.22 -20.09 18.40
C PRO A 64 4.09 -19.88 19.43
N ARG A 65 3.86 -20.86 20.31
CA ARG A 65 2.89 -20.78 21.42
C ARG A 65 3.15 -19.66 22.45
N ARG A 66 4.34 -19.06 22.44
CA ARG A 66 4.70 -17.93 23.32
C ARG A 66 4.43 -16.57 22.68
N LEU A 67 4.09 -16.53 21.39
CA LEU A 67 3.70 -15.31 20.72
C LEU A 67 2.21 -15.03 21.00
N ARG A 68 1.85 -13.76 21.22
CA ARG A 68 0.54 -13.35 21.75
C ARG A 68 -0.57 -13.35 20.68
N ALA A 69 -0.28 -12.72 19.55
CA ALA A 69 -1.17 -12.53 18.41
C ALA A 69 -0.31 -12.28 17.16
N ALA A 70 -0.93 -12.10 16.00
CA ALA A 70 -0.27 -11.60 14.80
C ALA A 70 -0.71 -10.17 14.48
N ILE A 71 0.23 -9.35 13.99
CA ILE A 71 -0.06 -8.00 13.49
C ILE A 71 0.39 -7.97 12.04
N LEU A 72 -0.53 -7.71 11.12
CA LEU A 72 -0.25 -7.58 9.68
C LEU A 72 -0.19 -6.09 9.32
N PHE A 73 1.02 -5.57 9.08
CA PHE A 73 1.20 -4.21 8.62
C PHE A 73 1.03 -4.09 7.11
N LEU A 74 0.16 -3.18 6.70
CA LEU A 74 -0.23 -2.92 5.33
C LEU A 74 0.54 -1.71 4.77
N PRO A 75 1.09 -1.75 3.56
CA PRO A 75 1.97 -0.72 3.02
C PRO A 75 1.22 0.57 2.69
N SER A 76 1.88 1.72 2.83
CA SER A 76 1.43 2.97 2.22
C SER A 76 1.59 2.93 0.70
N LEU A 77 0.89 3.81 -0.02
CA LEU A 77 1.03 3.91 -1.47
C LEU A 77 2.49 4.21 -1.82
N GLY A 78 3.09 3.35 -2.63
CA GLY A 78 4.48 3.49 -3.04
C GLY A 78 5.51 3.13 -1.98
N SER A 79 5.17 2.74 -0.74
CA SER A 79 6.16 2.35 0.27
C SER A 79 6.10 0.84 0.56
N PRO A 80 7.23 0.13 0.67
CA PRO A 80 7.26 -1.27 1.08
C PRO A 80 7.03 -1.42 2.60
N PHE A 81 6.94 -2.68 3.07
CA PHE A 81 6.93 -2.99 4.50
C PHE A 81 8.15 -2.41 5.27
N ALA A 82 9.27 -2.17 4.58
CA ALA A 82 10.46 -1.59 5.20
C ALA A 82 10.20 -0.24 5.88
N LEU A 83 9.13 0.49 5.52
CA LEU A 83 8.64 1.67 6.25
C LEU A 83 8.47 1.38 7.75
N TYR A 84 7.89 0.23 8.09
CA TYR A 84 7.63 -0.17 9.48
C TYR A 84 8.88 -0.71 10.19
N GLU A 85 9.94 -1.02 9.43
CA GLU A 85 11.23 -1.48 9.92
C GLU A 85 12.21 -0.32 10.18
N GLN A 86 11.84 0.92 9.84
CA GLN A 86 12.67 2.10 10.07
C GLN A 86 12.86 2.39 11.55
N ARG A 87 14.12 2.30 12.00
CA ARG A 87 14.53 2.71 13.35
C ARG A 87 14.58 4.23 13.45
N ASP A 88 14.65 4.75 14.67
CA ASP A 88 14.93 6.18 14.87
C ASP A 88 16.39 6.54 14.53
N THR A 89 16.72 7.82 14.65
CA THR A 89 18.07 8.34 14.38
C THR A 89 19.17 7.72 15.26
N SER A 90 18.82 7.15 16.42
CA SER A 90 19.79 6.43 17.27
C SER A 90 20.14 5.04 16.70
N GLY A 91 19.31 4.51 15.80
CA GLY A 91 19.45 3.16 15.26
C GLY A 91 19.23 2.05 16.29
N ALA A 92 18.73 2.39 17.49
CA ALA A 92 18.55 1.44 18.57
C ALA A 92 17.46 0.42 18.23
N ARG A 93 17.70 -0.85 18.59
CA ARG A 93 16.73 -1.94 18.39
C ARG A 93 15.45 -1.66 19.19
N GLY A 94 14.30 -1.90 18.58
CA GLY A 94 12.98 -1.71 19.16
C GLY A 94 12.39 -0.32 18.95
N THR A 95 13.08 0.55 18.20
CA THR A 95 12.62 1.90 17.87
C THR A 95 11.81 1.96 16.57
N SER A 96 11.90 0.92 15.72
CA SER A 96 10.94 0.71 14.64
C SER A 96 9.66 0.09 15.20
N ILE A 97 8.52 0.41 14.60
CA ILE A 97 7.22 -0.08 15.08
C ILE A 97 7.11 -1.61 14.93
N ALA A 98 7.67 -2.19 13.87
CA ALA A 98 7.72 -3.63 13.69
C ALA A 98 8.53 -4.31 14.80
N GLU A 99 9.73 -3.80 15.12
CA GLU A 99 10.55 -4.35 16.20
C GLU A 99 9.92 -4.14 17.57
N PHE A 100 9.29 -2.99 17.79
CA PHE A 100 8.59 -2.66 19.03
C PHE A 100 7.57 -3.74 19.39
N PHE A 101 6.75 -4.16 18.43
CA PHE A 101 5.76 -5.22 18.62
C PHE A 101 6.40 -6.61 18.67
N ALA A 102 7.35 -6.92 17.78
CA ALA A 102 8.02 -8.22 17.78
C ALA A 102 8.71 -8.52 19.12
N LEU A 103 9.45 -7.55 19.68
CA LEU A 103 10.11 -7.67 20.98
C LEU A 103 9.14 -7.90 22.16
N ARG A 104 7.89 -7.44 22.02
CA ARG A 104 6.80 -7.64 22.99
C ARG A 104 6.06 -8.96 22.80
N GLY A 105 6.53 -9.80 21.89
CA GLY A 105 6.02 -11.15 21.65
C GLY A 105 4.82 -11.19 20.70
N TYR A 106 4.66 -10.20 19.83
CA TYR A 106 3.75 -10.29 18.69
C TYR A 106 4.48 -10.92 17.50
N ASP A 107 3.73 -11.63 16.65
CA ASP A 107 4.21 -12.12 15.37
C ASP A 107 3.88 -11.07 14.31
N VAL A 108 4.90 -10.31 13.87
CA VAL A 108 4.68 -9.17 12.98
C VAL A 108 4.83 -9.63 11.55
N TYR A 109 3.81 -9.39 10.73
CA TYR A 109 3.80 -9.67 9.31
C TYR A 109 3.76 -8.36 8.52
N GLY A 110 4.26 -8.44 7.29
CA GLY A 110 4.36 -7.31 6.38
C GLY A 110 4.02 -7.70 4.96
N TYR A 111 3.43 -6.76 4.23
CA TYR A 111 3.16 -6.88 2.80
C TYR A 111 3.94 -5.83 2.02
N THR A 112 4.57 -6.25 0.93
CA THR A 112 5.23 -5.35 -0.04
C THR A 112 4.61 -5.62 -1.42
N PRO A 113 3.94 -4.64 -2.05
CA PRO A 113 3.14 -4.86 -3.26
C PRO A 113 3.93 -5.28 -4.50
N ARG A 114 3.22 -5.81 -5.50
CA ARG A 114 3.76 -6.33 -6.77
C ARG A 114 4.60 -5.31 -7.55
N TYR A 115 4.22 -4.04 -7.48
CA TYR A 115 4.90 -2.94 -8.18
C TYR A 115 6.17 -2.46 -7.48
N GLN A 116 6.50 -3.00 -6.30
CA GLN A 116 7.70 -2.60 -5.58
C GLN A 116 8.96 -3.19 -6.25
N ASN A 117 10.05 -2.42 -6.24
CA ASN A 117 11.38 -2.78 -6.76
C ASN A 117 11.50 -2.87 -8.29
N LEU A 118 10.47 -2.48 -9.04
CA LEU A 118 10.61 -2.27 -10.47
C LEU A 118 11.54 -1.07 -10.73
N PRO A 119 12.65 -1.22 -11.48
CA PRO A 119 13.57 -0.12 -11.72
C PRO A 119 12.94 1.00 -12.55
N SER A 120 13.30 2.25 -12.29
CA SER A 120 12.77 3.40 -13.07
C SER A 120 13.06 3.27 -14.56
N GLY A 121 12.10 3.65 -15.40
CA GLY A 121 12.22 3.69 -16.86
C GLY A 121 12.08 2.35 -17.59
N VAL A 122 11.96 1.22 -16.89
CA VAL A 122 11.91 -0.11 -17.53
C VAL A 122 10.57 -0.38 -18.22
N CYS A 123 9.47 0.14 -17.69
CA CYS A 123 8.15 0.00 -18.29
C CYS A 123 8.03 0.86 -19.56
N GLU A 124 8.46 2.11 -19.48
CA GLU A 124 8.41 3.08 -20.57
C GLU A 124 9.36 2.72 -21.72
N ALA A 125 10.52 2.13 -21.39
CA ALA A 125 11.46 1.63 -22.39
C ALA A 125 11.03 0.29 -23.02
N GLY A 126 9.92 -0.32 -22.57
CA GLY A 126 9.47 -1.63 -23.04
C GLY A 126 10.40 -2.78 -22.65
N VAL A 127 11.27 -2.58 -21.66
CA VAL A 127 12.17 -3.63 -21.13
C VAL A 127 11.37 -4.65 -20.33
N LEU A 128 10.36 -4.19 -19.58
CA LEU A 128 9.37 -5.04 -18.91
C LEU A 128 7.98 -4.74 -19.46
N ASN A 129 7.17 -5.78 -19.69
CA ASN A 129 5.77 -5.60 -20.05
C ASN A 129 4.93 -5.29 -18.80
N CYS A 130 4.78 -4.01 -18.47
CA CYS A 130 4.03 -3.57 -17.29
C CYS A 130 2.51 -3.49 -17.53
N SER A 131 1.99 -4.08 -18.61
CA SER A 131 0.54 -4.10 -18.88
C SER A 131 -0.26 -4.79 -17.77
N GLY A 132 0.34 -5.75 -17.06
CA GLY A 132 -0.29 -6.44 -15.92
C GLY A 132 -0.72 -5.50 -14.79
N MET A 133 -0.12 -4.31 -14.68
CA MET A 133 -0.53 -3.29 -13.69
C MET A 133 -1.96 -2.79 -13.90
N ALA A 134 -2.56 -2.99 -15.08
CA ALA A 134 -3.97 -2.65 -15.34
C ALA A 134 -4.93 -3.34 -14.36
N ASP A 135 -4.55 -4.54 -13.91
CA ASP A 135 -5.37 -5.39 -13.03
C ASP A 135 -4.79 -5.45 -11.61
N TRP A 136 -3.73 -4.69 -11.32
CA TRP A 136 -3.20 -4.56 -9.96
C TRP A 136 -3.97 -3.45 -9.26
N ASP A 137 -5.18 -3.78 -8.83
CA ASP A 137 -6.14 -2.90 -8.17
C ASP A 137 -6.22 -3.21 -6.66
N LEU A 138 -7.09 -2.54 -5.88
CA LEU A 138 -7.20 -2.80 -4.44
C LEU A 138 -7.67 -4.26 -4.16
N GLN A 139 -8.49 -4.85 -5.01
CA GLN A 139 -8.95 -6.23 -4.87
C GLN A 139 -7.78 -7.22 -5.03
N SER A 140 -6.89 -7.01 -6.00
CA SER A 140 -5.69 -7.83 -6.14
C SER A 140 -4.78 -7.78 -4.90
N MET A 141 -4.74 -6.63 -4.21
CA MET A 141 -4.00 -6.47 -2.95
C MET A 141 -4.72 -7.19 -1.80
N VAL A 142 -6.06 -7.14 -1.74
CA VAL A 142 -6.86 -7.95 -0.79
C VAL A 142 -6.58 -9.43 -0.98
N GLU A 143 -6.50 -9.93 -2.21
CA GLU A 143 -6.17 -11.33 -2.48
C GLU A 143 -4.75 -11.71 -2.04
N ASP A 144 -3.75 -10.86 -2.31
CA ASP A 144 -2.37 -11.06 -1.81
C ASP A 144 -2.36 -11.15 -0.27
N LEU A 145 -3.14 -10.31 0.39
CA LEU A 145 -3.25 -10.25 1.85
C LEU A 145 -4.01 -11.45 2.43
N THR A 146 -5.03 -11.95 1.74
CA THR A 146 -5.73 -13.20 2.09
C THR A 146 -4.79 -14.40 1.98
N PHE A 147 -3.89 -14.42 0.99
CA PHE A 147 -2.79 -15.40 0.96
C PHE A 147 -1.88 -15.25 2.18
N ILE A 148 -1.45 -14.02 2.53
CA ILE A 148 -0.61 -13.83 3.73
C ILE A 148 -1.35 -14.31 4.99
N ARG A 149 -2.64 -14.02 5.13
CA ARG A 149 -3.47 -14.50 6.25
C ARG A 149 -3.55 -16.02 6.34
N SER A 150 -3.65 -16.71 5.21
CA SER A 150 -3.62 -18.18 5.18
C SER A 150 -2.25 -18.72 5.61
N ARG A 151 -1.14 -18.05 5.23
CA ARG A 151 0.20 -18.38 5.74
C ARG A 151 0.32 -18.17 7.24
N ILE A 152 -0.31 -17.13 7.80
CA ILE A 152 -0.38 -16.93 9.26
C ILE A 152 -1.10 -18.12 9.90
N GLU A 153 -2.24 -18.55 9.35
CA GLU A 153 -3.01 -19.68 9.86
C GLU A 153 -2.21 -20.98 9.84
N GLU A 154 -1.52 -21.28 8.73
CA GLU A 154 -0.67 -22.46 8.61
C GLU A 154 0.48 -22.48 9.62
N LEU A 155 1.12 -21.32 9.84
CA LEU A 155 2.25 -21.20 10.76
C LEU A 155 1.80 -21.15 12.22
N ARG A 156 0.59 -20.63 12.48
CA ARG A 156 0.04 -20.40 13.80
C ARG A 156 -1.49 -20.54 13.83
N PRO A 157 -2.03 -21.77 13.81
CA PRO A 157 -3.47 -22.00 13.76
C PRO A 157 -4.23 -21.31 14.89
N GLY A 158 -5.36 -20.68 14.55
CA GLY A 158 -6.26 -19.99 15.48
C GLY A 158 -5.69 -18.73 16.12
N THR A 159 -4.58 -18.18 15.60
CA THR A 159 -3.99 -16.96 16.14
C THR A 159 -4.82 -15.74 15.74
N PRO A 160 -5.24 -14.87 16.70
CA PRO A 160 -5.89 -13.62 16.37
C PRO A 160 -4.98 -12.73 15.51
N VAL A 161 -5.50 -12.22 14.40
CA VAL A 161 -4.78 -11.34 13.47
C VAL A 161 -5.40 -9.96 13.51
N VAL A 162 -4.57 -8.93 13.71
CA VAL A 162 -4.96 -7.53 13.60
C VAL A 162 -4.25 -6.92 12.39
N ALA A 163 -4.97 -6.24 11.50
CA ALA A 163 -4.42 -5.72 10.25
C ALA A 163 -4.59 -4.21 10.11
N GLY A 164 -3.60 -3.52 9.55
CA GLY A 164 -3.68 -2.08 9.40
C GLY A 164 -2.37 -1.45 8.98
N GLY A 165 -2.39 -0.15 8.72
CA GLY A 165 -1.23 0.56 8.24
C GLY A 165 -1.54 2.02 7.95
N THR A 166 -0.50 2.76 7.55
CA THR A 166 -0.60 4.17 7.21
C THR A 166 -1.01 4.40 5.75
N SER A 167 -1.84 5.42 5.48
CA SER A 167 -2.27 5.82 4.13
C SER A 167 -3.03 4.70 3.42
N LEU A 168 -2.55 4.22 2.27
CA LEU A 168 -3.08 3.04 1.58
C LEU A 168 -3.23 1.84 2.52
N GLY A 169 -2.34 1.69 3.50
CA GLY A 169 -2.42 0.61 4.48
C GLY A 169 -3.67 0.70 5.35
N GLY A 170 -4.14 1.91 5.66
CA GLY A 170 -5.39 2.11 6.39
C GLY A 170 -6.60 1.88 5.49
N MET A 171 -6.51 2.27 4.23
CA MET A 171 -7.53 1.98 3.20
C MET A 171 -7.72 0.48 3.01
N LEU A 172 -6.63 -0.27 2.81
CA LEU A 172 -6.65 -1.73 2.70
C LEU A 172 -7.20 -2.40 3.96
N ALA A 173 -7.02 -1.81 5.13
CA ALA A 173 -7.58 -2.35 6.36
C ALA A 173 -9.13 -2.38 6.31
N PHE A 174 -9.76 -1.32 5.78
CA PHE A 174 -11.20 -1.31 5.53
C PHE A 174 -11.59 -2.33 4.47
N ALA A 175 -10.90 -2.36 3.33
CA ALA A 175 -11.19 -3.32 2.27
C ALA A 175 -11.07 -4.79 2.73
N LEU A 176 -10.14 -5.09 3.64
CA LEU A 176 -10.01 -6.41 4.26
C LEU A 176 -11.17 -6.73 5.21
N ALA A 177 -11.55 -5.79 6.08
CA ALA A 177 -12.68 -5.96 6.98
C ALA A 177 -14.00 -6.16 6.22
N ASP A 178 -14.15 -5.47 5.09
CA ASP A 178 -15.28 -5.58 4.19
C ASP A 178 -15.35 -6.96 3.51
N ALA A 179 -14.25 -7.39 2.88
CA ALA A 179 -14.19 -8.65 2.15
C ALA A 179 -14.18 -9.89 3.05
N HIS A 180 -13.65 -9.76 4.27
CA HIS A 180 -13.35 -10.86 5.18
C HIS A 180 -13.69 -10.51 6.65
N PRO A 181 -14.97 -10.24 6.98
CA PRO A 181 -15.34 -9.67 8.27
C PRO A 181 -15.03 -10.57 9.47
N GLU A 182 -14.94 -11.90 9.27
CA GLU A 182 -14.67 -12.86 10.33
C GLU A 182 -13.18 -13.26 10.45
N ASP A 183 -12.32 -12.88 9.49
CA ASP A 183 -10.93 -13.40 9.41
C ASP A 183 -9.94 -12.61 10.28
N TYR A 184 -10.33 -11.41 10.74
CA TYR A 184 -9.51 -10.48 11.51
C TYR A 184 -10.14 -10.17 12.87
N ALA A 185 -9.32 -10.16 13.92
CA ALA A 185 -9.74 -9.80 15.28
C ALA A 185 -9.86 -8.28 15.49
N GLY A 186 -9.43 -7.48 14.51
CA GLY A 186 -9.48 -6.03 14.56
C GLY A 186 -8.70 -5.41 13.41
N ILE A 187 -9.01 -4.15 13.08
CA ILE A 187 -8.25 -3.33 12.16
C ILE A 187 -7.74 -2.05 12.82
N PHE A 188 -6.64 -1.49 12.30
CA PHE A 188 -6.12 -0.19 12.74
C PHE A 188 -5.80 0.70 11.53
N PRO A 189 -6.78 1.47 11.03
CA PRO A 189 -6.52 2.45 9.98
C PRO A 189 -5.70 3.62 10.55
N TRP A 190 -4.53 3.87 9.98
CA TRP A 190 -3.71 5.03 10.32
C TRP A 190 -3.72 5.98 9.11
N GLU A 191 -4.31 7.17 9.25
CA GLU A 191 -4.29 8.19 8.17
C GLU A 191 -4.75 7.65 6.79
N GLY A 192 -5.70 6.70 6.80
CA GLY A 192 -6.29 6.09 5.62
C GLY A 192 -7.80 6.24 5.63
N MET A 193 -8.39 6.54 4.47
CA MET A 193 -9.83 6.76 4.30
C MET A 193 -10.24 6.20 2.93
N LEU A 194 -11.25 5.33 2.92
CA LEU A 194 -11.89 4.85 1.67
C LEU A 194 -13.27 5.45 1.43
N GLU A 195 -13.91 5.96 2.48
CA GLU A 195 -15.24 6.57 2.39
C GLU A 195 -15.22 7.93 3.07
N SER A 196 -15.94 8.90 2.49
CA SER A 196 -16.21 10.19 3.13
C SER A 196 -17.64 10.65 2.86
N PRO A 197 -18.39 11.08 3.88
CA PRO A 197 -19.69 11.72 3.69
C PRO A 197 -19.57 13.20 3.31
N ASP A 198 -18.36 13.77 3.28
CA ASP A 198 -18.16 15.19 2.95
C ASP A 198 -18.34 15.40 1.43
N PRO A 199 -19.33 16.20 0.99
CA PRO A 199 -19.58 16.43 -0.43
C PRO A 199 -18.42 17.12 -1.15
N VAL A 200 -17.57 17.88 -0.45
CA VAL A 200 -16.38 18.51 -1.05
C VAL A 200 -15.32 17.46 -1.36
N VAL A 201 -15.10 16.51 -0.45
CA VAL A 201 -14.21 15.36 -0.67
C VAL A 201 -14.74 14.52 -1.82
N GLN A 202 -16.04 14.19 -1.82
CA GLN A 202 -16.65 13.40 -2.89
C GLN A 202 -16.50 14.09 -4.26
N ALA A 203 -16.86 15.38 -4.37
CA ALA A 203 -16.78 16.11 -5.63
C ALA A 203 -15.34 16.20 -6.19
N LEU A 204 -14.34 16.42 -5.32
CA LEU A 204 -12.93 16.40 -5.71
C LEU A 204 -12.54 15.02 -6.28
N ASN A 205 -12.91 13.96 -5.57
CA ASN A 205 -12.55 12.60 -5.96
C ASN A 205 -13.32 12.07 -7.17
N GLN A 206 -14.52 12.59 -7.47
CA GLN A 206 -15.21 12.31 -8.73
C GLN A 206 -14.36 12.76 -9.93
N GLY A 207 -13.73 13.94 -9.83
CA GLY A 207 -12.82 14.44 -10.85
C GLY A 207 -11.58 13.55 -11.02
N TYR A 208 -10.97 13.12 -9.90
CA TYR A 208 -9.83 12.20 -9.93
C TYR A 208 -10.20 10.82 -10.47
N CYS A 209 -11.31 10.23 -10.01
CA CYS A 209 -11.84 8.97 -10.50
C CYS A 209 -12.00 9.02 -12.03
N ALA A 210 -12.72 10.01 -12.56
CA ALA A 210 -12.94 10.15 -14.01
C ALA A 210 -11.63 10.34 -14.79
N ALA A 211 -10.67 11.11 -14.26
CA ALA A 211 -9.38 11.32 -14.91
C ALA A 211 -8.55 10.03 -14.98
N VAL A 212 -8.52 9.25 -13.89
CA VAL A 212 -7.78 7.97 -13.85
C VAL A 212 -8.47 6.90 -14.70
N GLU A 213 -9.80 6.85 -14.71
CA GLU A 213 -10.56 6.00 -15.63
C GLU A 213 -10.25 6.32 -17.10
N ALA A 214 -10.16 7.60 -17.46
CA ALA A 214 -9.78 8.01 -18.81
C ALA A 214 -8.33 7.59 -19.15
N GLN A 215 -7.40 7.66 -18.20
CA GLN A 215 -6.03 7.16 -18.37
C GLN A 215 -6.00 5.64 -18.60
N LEU A 216 -6.73 4.87 -17.78
CA LEU A 216 -6.84 3.42 -17.94
C LEU A 216 -7.49 3.05 -19.28
N ALA A 217 -8.55 3.75 -19.70
CA ALA A 217 -9.19 3.55 -21.00
C ALA A 217 -8.25 3.88 -22.17
N ALA A 218 -7.30 4.81 -21.99
CA ALA A 218 -6.24 5.12 -22.95
C ALA A 218 -5.05 4.13 -22.91
N GLY A 219 -5.10 3.10 -22.06
CA GLY A 219 -4.04 2.10 -21.91
C GLY A 219 -2.87 2.55 -21.01
N ILE A 220 -3.03 3.64 -20.25
CA ILE A 220 -2.04 4.13 -19.29
C ILE A 220 -2.27 3.39 -17.97
N THR A 221 -1.54 2.29 -17.75
CA THR A 221 -1.76 1.36 -16.64
C THR A 221 -1.03 1.73 -15.35
N PHE A 222 -0.12 2.70 -15.39
CA PHE A 222 0.66 3.14 -14.24
C PHE A 222 1.01 4.63 -14.28
N ASP A 223 1.25 5.19 -13.09
CA ASP A 223 1.90 6.48 -12.90
C ASP A 223 3.38 6.26 -12.50
N ALA A 224 4.29 6.84 -13.28
CA ALA A 224 5.73 6.86 -13.00
C ALA A 224 6.25 8.26 -12.62
N VAL A 225 5.39 9.28 -12.66
CA VAL A 225 5.74 10.69 -12.48
C VAL A 225 5.52 11.12 -11.04
N GLY A 226 4.39 10.78 -10.43
CA GLY A 226 4.02 11.32 -9.12
C GLY A 226 5.03 11.00 -8.02
N GLY A 227 5.30 9.71 -7.82
CA GLY A 227 6.29 9.24 -6.84
C GLY A 227 7.73 9.65 -7.17
N SER A 228 8.05 9.77 -8.46
CA SER A 228 9.43 10.10 -8.89
C SER A 228 9.77 11.58 -8.70
N VAL A 229 8.82 12.51 -8.82
CA VAL A 229 9.05 13.93 -8.54
C VAL A 229 9.33 14.15 -7.06
N LEU A 230 8.48 13.63 -6.15
CA LEU A 230 8.72 13.74 -4.71
C LEU A 230 10.06 13.13 -4.34
N ARG A 231 10.36 11.93 -4.86
CA ARG A 231 11.66 11.29 -4.63
C ARG A 231 12.82 12.15 -5.08
N ARG A 232 12.74 12.71 -6.28
CA ARG A 232 13.79 13.58 -6.82
C ARG A 232 14.00 14.82 -5.95
N VAL A 233 12.92 15.49 -5.52
CA VAL A 233 13.01 16.67 -4.65
C VAL A 233 13.72 16.34 -3.34
N VAL A 234 13.32 15.25 -2.71
CA VAL A 234 13.88 14.81 -1.44
C VAL A 234 15.35 14.38 -1.57
N GLU A 235 15.71 13.66 -2.63
CA GLU A 235 17.11 13.29 -2.93
C GLU A 235 18.00 14.52 -3.24
N HIS A 236 17.47 15.50 -3.96
CA HIS A 236 18.18 16.76 -4.26
C HIS A 236 18.43 17.57 -2.98
N SER A 237 17.45 17.63 -2.08
CA SER A 237 17.60 18.23 -0.76
C SER A 237 18.67 17.52 0.07
N ALA A 238 18.61 16.18 0.16
CA ALA A 238 19.52 15.40 0.98
C ALA A 238 20.99 15.50 0.56
N THR A 239 21.27 15.76 -0.72
CA THR A 239 22.65 15.82 -1.26
C THR A 239 23.24 17.22 -1.29
N SER A 240 22.42 18.27 -1.37
CA SER A 240 22.90 19.67 -1.44
C SER A 240 21.81 20.65 -1.02
N PRO A 241 21.44 20.71 0.28
CA PRO A 241 20.23 21.40 0.73
C PRO A 241 20.23 22.89 0.38
N HIS A 242 21.39 23.55 0.40
CA HIS A 242 21.54 24.98 0.12
C HIS A 242 21.73 25.34 -1.36
N GLY A 243 21.89 24.35 -2.25
CA GLY A 243 21.99 24.60 -3.69
C GLY A 243 20.65 25.09 -4.24
N LEU A 244 20.66 25.85 -5.33
CA LEU A 244 19.43 26.24 -6.01
C LEU A 244 18.71 25.00 -6.57
N ASN A 245 17.37 25.04 -6.52
CA ASN A 245 16.53 24.02 -7.11
C ASN A 245 16.64 24.02 -8.64
N THR A 246 16.76 22.83 -9.22
CA THR A 246 16.80 22.60 -10.68
C THR A 246 15.65 21.72 -11.16
N ILE A 247 14.75 21.32 -10.27
CA ILE A 247 13.60 20.47 -10.61
C ILE A 247 12.54 21.37 -11.25
N PRO A 248 12.09 21.07 -12.48
CA PRO A 248 10.96 21.75 -13.09
C PRO A 248 9.75 21.72 -12.15
N PHE A 249 8.84 22.69 -12.23
CA PHE A 249 7.65 22.85 -11.36
C PHE A 249 7.86 23.51 -9.99
N PHE A 250 9.10 23.67 -9.52
CA PHE A 250 9.41 24.48 -8.33
C PHE A 250 10.13 25.77 -8.74
N PRO A 251 9.88 26.91 -8.05
CA PRO A 251 10.57 28.16 -8.39
C PRO A 251 12.10 28.00 -8.33
N PRO A 252 12.84 28.44 -9.38
CA PRO A 252 14.29 28.19 -9.47
C PRO A 252 15.13 29.00 -8.47
N PHE A 253 14.51 29.97 -7.79
CA PHE A 253 15.14 30.77 -6.74
C PHE A 253 15.08 30.11 -5.35
N LEU A 254 14.31 29.04 -5.18
CA LEU A 254 14.30 28.28 -3.92
C LEU A 254 15.58 27.46 -3.79
N THR A 255 16.05 27.26 -2.56
CA THR A 255 17.02 26.20 -2.27
C THR A 255 16.38 24.83 -2.50
N ARG A 256 17.19 23.78 -2.64
CA ARG A 256 16.69 22.40 -2.75
C ARG A 256 15.94 21.95 -1.50
N HIS A 257 16.38 22.42 -0.32
CA HIS A 257 15.65 22.18 0.93
C HIS A 257 14.31 22.92 0.96
N GLN A 258 14.26 24.19 0.54
CA GLN A 258 13.01 24.94 0.40
C GLN A 258 12.05 24.29 -0.59
N ALA A 259 12.55 23.76 -1.71
CA ALA A 259 11.73 23.00 -2.64
C ALA A 259 11.16 21.72 -2.00
N MET A 260 11.93 21.04 -1.15
CA MET A 260 11.47 19.89 -0.38
C MET A 260 10.41 20.27 0.65
N VAL A 261 10.64 21.31 1.44
CA VAL A 261 9.65 21.86 2.38
C VAL A 261 8.35 22.22 1.63
N ALA A 262 8.46 22.92 0.50
CA ALA A 262 7.29 23.23 -0.32
C ALA A 262 6.57 21.99 -0.85
N ALA A 263 7.29 20.94 -1.26
CA ALA A 263 6.69 19.72 -1.78
C ALA A 263 5.92 18.93 -0.73
N VAL A 264 6.40 18.87 0.51
CA VAL A 264 5.78 18.07 1.59
C VAL A 264 4.79 18.85 2.45
N SER A 265 4.77 20.18 2.33
CA SER A 265 3.93 21.07 3.15
C SER A 265 2.85 21.80 2.36
N GLN A 266 2.76 21.61 1.05
CA GLN A 266 1.66 22.14 0.27
C GLN A 266 0.35 21.43 0.60
N GLU A 267 -0.68 22.24 0.92
CA GLU A 267 -2.06 21.79 0.93
C GLU A 267 -2.47 21.35 -0.48
N ALA A 268 -3.17 20.22 -0.58
CA ALA A 268 -3.77 19.77 -1.84
C ALA A 268 -4.72 20.83 -2.45
N PRO A 269 -4.82 20.92 -3.80
CA PRO A 269 -4.54 19.85 -4.76
C PRO A 269 -3.31 20.12 -5.65
N GLY A 270 -2.21 19.45 -5.35
CA GLY A 270 -1.12 19.26 -6.33
C GLY A 270 -1.49 18.16 -7.34
N PRO A 271 -0.76 18.02 -8.46
CA PRO A 271 -1.02 17.01 -9.50
C PRO A 271 -0.83 15.56 -9.00
N VAL A 272 -0.53 15.36 -7.72
CA VAL A 272 -0.28 14.08 -7.07
C VAL A 272 -0.95 14.08 -5.68
N SER A 273 -2.04 13.29 -5.57
CA SER A 273 -2.23 12.30 -4.51
C SER A 273 -2.73 12.64 -3.09
N MET A 274 -3.48 13.71 -2.82
CA MET A 274 -4.18 13.80 -1.53
C MET A 274 -5.68 14.03 -1.74
N PRO A 275 -6.53 13.02 -1.48
CA PRO A 275 -7.94 13.07 -1.84
C PRO A 275 -8.79 13.94 -0.90
N VAL A 276 -8.17 14.64 0.05
CA VAL A 276 -8.86 15.44 1.07
C VAL A 276 -8.36 16.89 0.98
N PRO A 277 -9.26 17.88 0.77
CA PRO A 277 -8.88 19.30 0.80
C PRO A 277 -8.20 19.68 2.12
N GLY A 278 -7.15 20.50 2.03
CA GLY A 278 -6.42 20.98 3.22
C GLY A 278 -5.56 19.92 3.93
N TYR A 279 -5.41 18.72 3.37
CA TYR A 279 -4.45 17.75 3.91
C TYR A 279 -3.02 18.27 3.75
N ILE A 280 -2.28 18.27 4.85
CA ILE A 280 -0.86 18.65 4.91
C ILE A 280 -0.07 17.41 5.32
N ALA A 281 0.83 16.94 4.46
CA ALA A 281 1.63 15.76 4.76
C ALA A 281 2.65 16.02 5.87
N MET A 282 3.26 17.21 5.89
CA MET A 282 4.19 17.64 6.94
C MET A 282 4.07 19.14 7.21
N ALA A 283 4.09 19.52 8.50
CA ALA A 283 4.04 20.93 8.90
C ALA A 283 5.36 21.64 8.58
N GLY A 284 5.41 22.41 7.50
CA GLY A 284 6.61 23.12 7.08
C GLY A 284 6.42 24.63 6.97
N ASP A 285 7.52 25.35 7.15
CA ASP A 285 7.61 26.79 6.96
C ASP A 285 8.66 27.08 5.90
N LEU A 286 8.20 27.46 4.70
CA LEU A 286 9.06 27.75 3.56
C LEU A 286 9.94 28.99 3.79
N ALA A 287 9.43 29.99 4.52
CA ALA A 287 10.17 31.22 4.80
C ALA A 287 11.32 30.97 5.78
N GLN A 288 11.11 30.03 6.71
CA GLN A 288 12.12 29.60 7.69
C GLN A 288 12.93 28.38 7.23
N ASP A 289 12.64 27.84 6.05
CA ASP A 289 13.29 26.66 5.46
C ASP A 289 13.34 25.46 6.42
N ARG A 290 12.21 25.12 7.05
CA ARG A 290 12.16 24.07 8.08
C ARG A 290 10.90 23.22 8.04
N LEU A 291 11.02 21.98 8.50
CA LEU A 291 9.90 21.14 8.92
C LEU A 291 9.76 21.13 10.45
N SER A 292 8.52 21.07 10.92
CA SER A 292 8.15 20.94 12.33
C SER A 292 7.56 19.56 12.57
N PHE A 293 7.88 18.96 13.73
CA PHE A 293 7.40 17.62 14.14
C PHE A 293 7.78 16.49 13.16
N ALA A 294 8.71 16.72 12.26
CA ALA A 294 9.23 15.75 11.31
C ALA A 294 10.70 15.43 11.61
N ASP A 295 11.07 14.17 11.39
CA ASP A 295 12.47 13.75 11.32
C ASP A 295 12.88 13.67 9.86
N GLU A 296 13.60 14.68 9.37
CA GLU A 296 14.02 14.77 7.97
C GLU A 296 14.88 13.57 7.55
N ARG A 297 15.68 13.00 8.45
CA ARG A 297 16.49 11.83 8.11
C ARG A 297 15.58 10.65 7.80
N ARG A 298 14.50 10.46 8.57
CA ARG A 298 13.49 9.45 8.28
C ARG A 298 12.74 9.75 6.98
N LEU A 299 12.45 11.01 6.68
CA LEU A 299 11.89 11.39 5.37
C LEU A 299 12.84 10.98 4.23
N TYR A 300 14.14 11.28 4.33
CA TYR A 300 15.14 10.89 3.34
C TYR A 300 15.25 9.37 3.17
N ASP A 301 15.27 8.63 4.28
CA ASP A 301 15.37 7.18 4.25
C ASP A 301 14.09 6.54 3.71
N ASN A 302 12.92 7.08 4.05
CA ASN A 302 11.63 6.59 3.57
C ASN A 302 11.48 6.78 2.06
N VAL A 303 11.76 7.97 1.56
CA VAL A 303 11.54 8.31 0.16
C VAL A 303 12.48 7.55 -0.79
N ARG A 304 13.66 7.12 -0.32
CA ARG A 304 14.51 6.19 -1.07
C ARG A 304 13.86 4.82 -1.30
N THR A 305 12.92 4.43 -0.44
CA THR A 305 12.19 3.17 -0.59
C THR A 305 10.93 3.30 -1.45
N PHE A 306 10.60 4.52 -1.92
CA PHE A 306 9.41 4.74 -2.73
C PHE A 306 9.52 3.98 -4.07
N ALA A 307 8.43 3.33 -4.44
CA ALA A 307 8.27 2.67 -5.72
C ALA A 307 8.44 3.67 -6.87
N ASN A 308 8.99 3.17 -7.98
CA ASN A 308 9.09 3.95 -9.21
C ASN A 308 7.74 4.07 -9.94
N TYR A 309 6.82 3.15 -9.63
CA TYR A 309 5.55 3.00 -10.32
C TYR A 309 4.44 2.80 -9.31
N VAL A 310 3.28 3.35 -9.64
CA VAL A 310 2.02 3.09 -8.95
C VAL A 310 1.00 2.62 -9.99
N PRO A 311 0.33 1.47 -9.80
CA PRO A 311 -0.75 1.05 -10.68
C PRO A 311 -1.90 2.06 -10.66
N ASN A 312 -2.33 2.51 -11.83
CA ASN A 312 -3.46 3.43 -11.95
C ASN A 312 -4.76 2.79 -11.47
N ALA A 313 -4.87 1.46 -11.49
CA ALA A 313 -6.04 0.75 -10.99
C ALA A 313 -6.21 0.89 -9.46
N VAL A 314 -5.12 0.89 -8.68
CA VAL A 314 -5.18 1.22 -7.23
C VAL A 314 -5.65 2.67 -7.02
N VAL A 315 -5.11 3.61 -7.81
CA VAL A 315 -5.47 5.03 -7.67
C VAL A 315 -6.93 5.26 -8.06
N ARG A 316 -7.42 4.57 -9.10
CA ARG A 316 -8.84 4.55 -9.49
C ARG A 316 -9.68 4.10 -8.31
N ASP A 317 -9.40 2.92 -7.76
CA ASP A 317 -10.22 2.34 -6.71
C ASP A 317 -10.32 3.23 -5.47
N VAL A 318 -9.19 3.80 -5.02
CA VAL A 318 -9.18 4.76 -3.91
C VAL A 318 -10.00 6.01 -4.25
N SER A 319 -9.79 6.60 -5.42
CA SER A 319 -10.47 7.83 -5.81
C SER A 319 -11.97 7.61 -6.02
N CYS A 320 -12.36 6.54 -6.70
CA CYS A 320 -13.75 6.21 -6.97
C CYS A 320 -14.49 5.80 -5.69
N SER A 321 -13.80 5.19 -4.72
CA SER A 321 -14.40 4.88 -3.43
C SER A 321 -14.66 6.14 -2.61
N LEU A 322 -13.68 7.05 -2.54
CA LEU A 322 -13.85 8.35 -1.90
C LEU A 322 -14.87 9.26 -2.61
N ALA A 323 -15.10 9.05 -3.90
CA ALA A 323 -16.13 9.70 -4.69
C ALA A 323 -17.56 9.18 -4.40
N GLY A 324 -17.69 8.08 -3.66
CA GLY A 324 -18.95 7.36 -3.46
C GLY A 324 -19.47 6.63 -4.72
N ILE A 325 -18.60 6.39 -5.70
CA ILE A 325 -18.92 5.68 -6.95
C ILE A 325 -18.64 4.18 -6.81
N GLU A 326 -17.52 3.84 -6.18
CA GLU A 326 -17.08 2.45 -5.94
C GLU A 326 -17.29 2.09 -4.46
N THR A 327 -18.19 1.16 -4.19
CA THR A 327 -18.59 0.79 -2.82
C THR A 327 -18.21 -0.64 -2.45
N ARG A 328 -17.60 -1.40 -3.38
CA ARG A 328 -17.23 -2.81 -3.18
C ARG A 328 -16.23 -3.07 -2.04
N TYR A 329 -15.65 -2.01 -1.47
CA TYR A 329 -14.66 -2.07 -0.38
C TYR A 329 -15.20 -1.58 0.95
N THR A 330 -16.47 -1.16 0.98
CA THR A 330 -17.09 -0.49 2.13
C THR A 330 -18.53 -0.94 2.40
N ASP A 331 -19.23 -1.55 1.43
CA ASP A 331 -20.63 -1.96 1.53
C ASP A 331 -20.93 -3.00 2.63
N GLY A 332 -19.96 -3.85 2.94
CA GLY A 332 -20.01 -4.92 3.94
C GLY A 332 -19.44 -4.54 5.30
N LEU A 333 -18.91 -3.34 5.51
CA LEU A 333 -18.27 -2.94 6.78
C LEU A 333 -19.17 -3.07 8.00
N GLY A 334 -20.51 -3.00 7.84
CA GLY A 334 -21.45 -3.23 8.94
C GLY A 334 -21.47 -4.67 9.48
N ALA A 335 -20.84 -5.62 8.79
CA ALA A 335 -20.70 -7.01 9.22
C ALA A 335 -19.43 -7.30 10.02
N PHE A 336 -18.50 -6.33 10.11
CA PHE A 336 -17.27 -6.40 10.91
C PHE A 336 -17.51 -5.92 12.34
#